data_AF-A0A7J6E6D1-F1
#
_entry.id   AF-A0A7J6E6D1-F1
#
_cell.length_a   1.000
_cell.length_b   1.000
_cell.length_c   1.000
_cell.angle_alpha   90.00
_cell.angle_beta   90.00
_cell.angle_gamma   90.00
#
_symmetry.space_group_name_H-M   'P 1'
#
loop_
_entity.id
_entity.type
_entity.pdbx_description
1 polymer ?
#
loop_
_entity_poly.entity_id
_entity_poly.type
_entity_poly.pdbx_seq_one_letter_code
_entity_poly.pdbx_strand_id
1 'polypeptide(L)'
;SVPLWDSTTEKLADFTTNFSFTIDTGNKSTYGHGLTFFLAPAGYQIPPNSAGGFLGLFNTTTADGIGGDHHHHQYSTSGSNQLVHVEFDSFSNPEWDPPTEHVGINVNSIASSVYTPWNASLHSTDNVLVSISYDSKAKNLKVDWSYEKSSAYKESVTSLSYKIDLSKVLPQWVTMGFSAATALKLKQNFRKA
;
A
#
# COMPACT_ATOMS: atom_id res chain seq x y z
N SER A 1 19.33 -2.44 -1.25
CA SER A 1 18.55 -1.85 -2.36
C SER A 1 18.42 -2.87 -3.47
N VAL A 2 17.47 -2.68 -4.38
CA VAL A 2 17.19 -3.54 -5.53
C VAL A 2 17.17 -2.65 -6.79
N PRO A 3 17.78 -3.07 -7.91
CA PRO A 3 17.66 -2.34 -9.17
C PRO A 3 16.26 -2.53 -9.77
N LEU A 4 15.56 -1.43 -10.03
CA LEU A 4 14.21 -1.42 -10.60
C LEU A 4 14.22 -1.15 -12.10
N TRP A 5 15.09 -0.25 -12.56
CA TRP A 5 15.28 0.03 -13.98
C TRP A 5 16.68 0.55 -14.27
N ASP A 6 17.06 0.49 -15.53
CA ASP A 6 18.34 0.96 -16.04
C ASP A 6 18.14 2.09 -17.04
N SER A 7 18.76 3.24 -16.79
CA SER A 7 18.61 4.44 -17.63
C SER A 7 19.33 4.37 -18.98
N THR A 8 20.28 3.44 -19.14
CA THR A 8 21.04 3.28 -20.38
C THR A 8 20.28 2.43 -21.39
N THR A 9 19.59 1.40 -20.90
CA THR A 9 18.84 0.44 -21.70
C THR A 9 17.33 0.71 -21.71
N GLU A 10 16.86 1.62 -20.86
CA GLU A 10 15.45 1.92 -20.61
C GLU A 10 14.63 0.68 -20.19
N LYS A 11 15.31 -0.36 -19.71
CA LYS A 11 14.68 -1.61 -19.27
C LYS A 11 14.21 -1.47 -17.83
N LEU A 12 12.96 -1.85 -17.61
CA LEU A 12 12.30 -1.91 -16.31
C LEU A 12 12.16 -3.37 -15.90
N ALA A 13 12.39 -3.69 -14.63
CA ALA A 13 12.30 -5.06 -14.12
C ALA A 13 10.85 -5.49 -13.91
N ASP A 14 10.56 -6.76 -14.20
CA ASP A 14 9.39 -7.46 -13.67
C ASP A 14 9.70 -7.93 -12.25
N PHE A 15 8.69 -7.93 -11.38
CA PHE A 15 8.83 -8.53 -10.05
C PHE A 15 7.53 -9.16 -9.57
N THR A 16 7.68 -10.12 -8.66
CA THR A 16 6.60 -10.66 -7.85
C THR A 16 7.08 -10.79 -6.42
N THR A 17 6.31 -10.31 -5.47
CA THR A 17 6.50 -10.55 -4.04
C THR A 17 5.27 -11.25 -3.49
N ASN A 18 5.49 -12.22 -2.60
CA ASN A 18 4.43 -12.93 -1.91
C ASN A 18 4.68 -12.84 -0.42
N PHE A 19 3.63 -12.57 0.35
CA PHE A 19 3.70 -12.52 1.80
C PHE A 19 2.37 -12.91 2.40
N SER A 20 2.37 -13.17 3.71
CA SER A 20 1.13 -13.32 4.46
C SER A 20 1.15 -12.42 5.69
N PHE A 21 -0.04 -12.04 6.13
CA PHE A 21 -0.23 -11.26 7.34
C PHE A 21 -1.57 -11.57 8.00
N THR A 22 -1.71 -11.11 9.23
CA THR A 22 -2.94 -11.20 10.00
C THR A 22 -3.18 -9.87 10.70
N ILE A 23 -4.43 -9.38 10.68
CA ILE A 23 -4.88 -8.26 11.50
C ILE A 23 -5.83 -8.81 12.56
N ASP A 24 -5.58 -8.46 13.82
CA ASP A 24 -6.49 -8.75 14.94
C ASP A 24 -7.19 -7.45 15.33
N THR A 25 -8.49 -7.34 15.00
CA THR A 25 -9.32 -6.18 15.35
C THR A 25 -9.78 -6.16 16.81
N GLY A 26 -9.57 -7.27 17.54
CA GLY A 26 -9.96 -7.41 18.94
C GLY A 26 -11.46 -7.26 19.19
N ASN A 27 -12.31 -7.51 18.18
CA ASN A 27 -13.76 -7.26 18.20
C ASN A 27 -14.15 -5.84 18.64
N LYS A 28 -13.28 -4.86 18.38
CA LYS A 28 -13.58 -3.45 18.67
C LYS A 28 -14.41 -2.85 17.54
N SER A 29 -15.26 -1.89 17.87
CA SER A 29 -15.95 -1.05 16.89
C SER A 29 -15.02 -0.03 16.21
N THR A 30 -13.81 0.15 16.76
CA THR A 30 -12.80 1.06 16.23
C THR A 30 -11.43 0.38 16.36
N TYR A 31 -10.78 0.19 15.24
CA TYR A 31 -9.45 -0.39 15.06
C TYR A 31 -8.77 0.36 13.92
N GLY A 32 -7.52 0.04 13.63
CA GLY A 32 -6.75 0.75 12.62
C GLY A 32 -5.25 0.60 12.86
N HIS A 33 -4.40 1.15 12.00
CA HIS A 33 -4.74 1.84 10.75
C HIS A 33 -4.54 0.92 9.56
N GLY A 34 -3.43 0.20 9.46
CA GLY A 34 -3.23 -0.75 8.37
C GLY A 34 -1.80 -1.22 8.21
N LEU A 35 -1.57 -1.88 7.08
CA LEU A 35 -0.29 -2.40 6.63
C LEU A 35 -0.06 -1.94 5.19
N THR A 36 1.19 -1.63 4.83
CA THR A 36 1.58 -1.37 3.45
C THR A 36 2.75 -2.26 3.03
N PHE A 37 2.82 -2.55 1.73
CA PHE A 37 4.06 -2.90 1.04
C PHE A 37 4.47 -1.72 0.16
N PHE A 38 5.70 -1.24 0.29
CA PHE A 38 6.16 -0.03 -0.40
C PHE A 38 7.42 -0.23 -1.23
N LEU A 39 7.56 0.61 -2.26
CA LEU A 39 8.77 0.86 -3.02
C LEU A 39 9.14 2.35 -2.88
N ALA A 40 10.36 2.62 -2.43
CA ALA A 40 10.86 3.98 -2.20
C ALA A 40 12.35 4.09 -2.60
N PRO A 41 12.97 5.28 -2.64
CA PRO A 41 14.38 5.42 -2.98
C PRO A 41 15.28 4.56 -2.08
N ALA A 42 16.38 4.06 -2.64
CA ALA A 42 17.37 3.31 -1.86
C ALA A 42 17.82 4.14 -0.64
N GLY A 43 17.71 3.54 0.55
CA GLY A 43 18.04 4.20 1.82
C GLY A 43 16.91 5.03 2.44
N TYR A 44 15.69 4.99 1.86
CA TYR A 44 14.50 5.64 2.41
C TYR A 44 14.35 5.37 3.91
N GLN A 45 14.08 6.45 4.66
CA GLN A 45 13.85 6.44 6.10
C GLN A 45 12.40 6.80 6.35
N ILE A 46 11.77 6.09 7.29
CA ILE A 46 10.41 6.42 7.76
C ILE A 46 10.41 7.88 8.25
N PRO A 47 9.50 8.73 7.75
CA PRO A 47 9.43 10.12 8.19
C PRO A 47 9.14 10.22 9.70
N PRO A 48 9.69 11.23 10.39
CA PRO A 48 9.27 11.52 11.76
C PRO A 48 7.78 11.89 11.78
N ASN A 49 7.11 11.59 12.90
CA ASN A 49 5.68 11.88 13.11
C ASN A 49 4.74 11.22 12.09
N SER A 50 5.08 10.00 11.65
CA SER A 50 4.33 9.21 10.65
C SER A 50 3.38 8.17 11.28
N ALA A 51 2.83 8.47 12.46
CA ALA A 51 1.94 7.55 13.18
C ALA A 51 0.51 7.56 12.61
N GLY A 52 -0.29 6.54 12.98
CA GLY A 52 -1.70 6.47 12.61
C GLY A 52 -1.91 6.27 11.11
N GLY A 53 -2.88 7.00 10.54
CA GLY A 53 -3.22 6.92 9.11
C GLY A 53 -2.08 7.28 8.15
N PHE A 54 -0.97 7.87 8.64
CA PHE A 54 0.23 8.07 7.81
C PHE A 54 1.03 6.79 7.51
N LEU A 55 0.68 5.67 8.16
CA LEU A 55 1.20 4.31 7.93
C LEU A 55 2.73 4.19 7.94
N GLY A 56 3.47 5.12 8.56
CA GLY A 56 4.94 5.10 8.52
C GLY A 56 5.55 5.53 7.18
N LEU A 57 4.76 6.13 6.27
CA LEU A 57 5.22 6.56 4.94
C LEU A 57 5.08 8.07 4.69
N PHE A 58 4.19 8.74 5.41
CA PHE A 58 3.91 10.17 5.22
C PHE A 58 3.99 10.95 6.53
N ASN A 59 3.98 12.28 6.44
CA ASN A 59 3.71 13.15 7.56
C ASN A 59 2.85 14.33 7.07
N THR A 60 2.54 15.26 7.95
CA THR A 60 1.69 16.42 7.64
C THR A 60 2.24 17.34 6.54
N THR A 61 3.52 17.23 6.19
CA THR A 61 4.16 18.02 5.12
C THR A 61 4.34 17.25 3.82
N THR A 62 4.25 15.92 3.85
CA THR A 62 4.46 15.05 2.69
C THR A 62 3.22 14.29 2.25
N ALA A 63 2.15 14.28 3.07
CA ALA A 63 0.86 13.69 2.74
C ALA A 63 0.13 14.55 1.69
N ASP A 64 0.57 14.44 0.44
CA ASP A 64 -0.20 14.93 -0.70
C ASP A 64 -1.52 14.17 -0.79
N GLY A 65 -2.62 14.86 -1.15
CA GLY A 65 -3.98 14.33 -1.10
C GLY A 65 -4.84 14.78 0.09
N ILE A 66 -4.27 15.51 1.06
CA ILE A 66 -5.04 16.11 2.17
C ILE A 66 -5.56 17.50 1.75
N GLY A 67 -6.88 17.65 1.63
CA GLY A 67 -7.55 18.97 1.58
C GLY A 67 -7.68 19.68 0.23
N GLY A 68 -7.71 18.97 -0.91
CA GLY A 68 -7.98 19.54 -2.23
C GLY A 68 -8.95 18.70 -3.06
N ASP A 69 -9.74 19.35 -3.92
CA ASP A 69 -10.76 18.73 -4.80
C ASP A 69 -10.31 17.38 -5.40
N HIS A 70 -11.21 16.40 -5.42
CA HIS A 70 -11.05 15.06 -6.01
C HIS A 70 -10.75 15.05 -7.54
N HIS A 71 -10.36 16.19 -8.12
CA HIS A 71 -9.88 16.30 -9.48
C HIS A 71 -8.44 15.79 -9.59
N HIS A 72 -8.33 14.47 -9.80
CA HIS A 72 -7.40 13.78 -10.69
C HIS A 72 -6.18 14.60 -11.19
N HIS A 73 -5.33 15.09 -10.29
CA HIS A 73 -4.06 15.70 -10.66
C HIS A 73 -3.09 14.58 -10.99
N GLN A 74 -3.12 14.17 -12.26
CA GLN A 74 -2.14 13.29 -12.85
C GLN A 74 -0.76 13.97 -12.72
N TYR A 75 0.01 13.54 -11.72
CA TYR A 75 1.32 14.04 -11.30
C TYR A 75 1.30 15.44 -10.66
N SER A 76 1.09 15.50 -9.34
CA SER A 76 1.52 16.64 -8.52
C SER A 76 3.05 16.75 -8.60
N THR A 77 3.53 17.84 -9.18
CA THR A 77 4.94 18.14 -9.44
C THR A 77 5.62 18.89 -8.28
N SER A 78 5.00 18.90 -7.10
CA SER A 78 5.54 19.54 -5.90
C SER A 78 6.34 18.52 -5.07
N GLY A 79 7.54 18.15 -5.54
CA GLY A 79 8.49 17.32 -4.78
C GLY A 79 7.96 15.91 -4.47
N SER A 80 7.82 15.07 -5.50
CA SER A 80 7.20 13.74 -5.37
C SER A 80 7.88 12.91 -4.28
N ASN A 81 7.09 12.29 -3.41
CA ASN A 81 7.56 11.37 -2.37
C ASN A 81 8.39 10.20 -2.92
N GLN A 82 8.46 10.04 -4.25
CA GLN A 82 9.06 8.92 -4.98
C GLN A 82 8.66 7.60 -4.33
N LEU A 83 7.36 7.44 -4.12
CA LEU A 83 6.80 6.39 -3.30
C LEU A 83 5.65 5.74 -4.06
N VAL A 84 5.70 4.42 -4.17
CA VAL A 84 4.58 3.60 -4.62
C VAL A 84 4.32 2.60 -3.52
N HIS A 85 3.07 2.48 -3.08
CA HIS A 85 2.72 1.50 -2.06
C HIS A 85 1.37 0.87 -2.34
N VAL A 86 1.21 -0.34 -1.80
CA VAL A 86 -0.05 -1.06 -1.74
C VAL A 86 -0.46 -1.11 -0.29
N GLU A 87 -1.63 -0.58 0.04
CA GLU A 87 -2.16 -0.53 1.40
C GLU A 87 -3.30 -1.53 1.59
N PHE A 88 -3.33 -2.11 2.79
CA PHE A 88 -4.49 -2.77 3.36
C PHE A 88 -4.95 -1.89 4.52
N ASP A 89 -5.88 -0.97 4.21
CA ASP A 89 -6.35 0.04 5.14
C ASP A 89 -7.62 -0.42 5.86
N SER A 90 -7.50 -0.48 7.19
CA SER A 90 -8.53 -0.92 8.12
C SER A 90 -9.21 0.24 8.85
N PHE A 91 -8.87 1.48 8.53
CA PHE A 91 -9.47 2.68 9.12
C PHE A 91 -9.59 3.79 8.08
N SER A 92 -10.81 4.05 7.62
CA SER A 92 -11.10 5.17 6.72
C SER A 92 -10.89 6.52 7.41
N ASN A 93 -9.87 7.26 7.00
CA ASN A 93 -9.65 8.66 7.31
C ASN A 93 -10.42 9.56 6.33
N PRO A 94 -11.50 10.25 6.77
CA PRO A 94 -12.38 11.01 5.87
C PRO A 94 -11.70 12.11 5.06
N GLU A 95 -10.51 12.54 5.50
CA GLU A 95 -9.73 13.58 4.83
C GLU A 95 -9.10 13.12 3.50
N TRP A 96 -8.89 11.82 3.27
CA TRP A 96 -8.25 11.30 2.06
C TRP A 96 -8.72 9.91 1.59
N ASP A 97 -9.41 9.14 2.45
CA ASP A 97 -9.87 7.79 2.14
C ASP A 97 -11.29 7.76 1.58
N PRO A 98 -11.65 6.73 0.79
CA PRO A 98 -13.05 6.39 0.58
C PRO A 98 -13.72 6.06 1.92
N PRO A 99 -15.06 6.19 2.04
CA PRO A 99 -15.81 5.94 3.28
C PRO A 99 -15.98 4.44 3.58
N THR A 100 -14.92 3.66 3.38
CA THR A 100 -14.84 2.22 3.61
C THR A 100 -13.38 1.83 3.88
N GLU A 101 -13.20 0.77 4.67
CA GLU A 101 -11.96 -0.01 4.64
C GLU A 101 -11.71 -0.53 3.23
N HIS A 102 -10.44 -0.60 2.84
CA HIS A 102 -10.08 -0.84 1.45
C HIS A 102 -8.67 -1.41 1.28
N VAL A 103 -8.46 -2.04 0.12
CA VAL A 103 -7.13 -2.27 -0.43
C VAL A 103 -6.87 -1.20 -1.48
N GLY A 104 -5.70 -0.57 -1.43
CA GLY A 104 -5.33 0.58 -2.25
C GLY A 104 -4.02 0.40 -3.00
N ILE A 105 -3.89 1.05 -4.16
CA ILE A 105 -2.60 1.30 -4.82
C ILE A 105 -2.40 2.81 -4.89
N ASN A 106 -1.29 3.27 -4.32
CA ASN A 106 -1.04 4.67 -4.06
C ASN A 106 0.27 5.09 -4.74
N VAL A 107 0.27 6.30 -5.31
CA VAL A 107 1.39 6.83 -6.10
C VAL A 107 1.69 8.24 -5.65
N ASN A 108 2.81 8.42 -4.94
CA ASN A 108 3.29 9.67 -4.34
C ASN A 108 2.33 10.38 -3.38
N SER A 109 1.18 9.76 -3.06
CA SER A 109 0.07 10.36 -2.33
C SER A 109 -0.38 9.41 -1.22
N ILE A 110 -0.95 9.97 -0.15
CA ILE A 110 -1.64 9.17 0.87
C ILE A 110 -2.99 8.67 0.33
N ALA A 111 -3.66 9.47 -0.50
CA ALA A 111 -4.89 9.05 -1.16
C ALA A 111 -4.61 8.02 -2.26
N SER A 112 -5.34 6.91 -2.22
CA SER A 112 -5.30 5.83 -3.20
C SER A 112 -5.59 6.31 -4.63
N SER A 113 -4.75 5.89 -5.59
CA SER A 113 -4.99 6.14 -7.03
C SER A 113 -6.07 5.21 -7.59
N VAL A 114 -6.19 4.02 -7.00
CA VAL A 114 -7.31 3.09 -7.21
C VAL A 114 -7.47 2.28 -5.93
N TYR A 115 -8.70 1.91 -5.60
CA TYR A 115 -9.00 1.09 -4.43
C TYR A 115 -10.13 0.10 -4.73
N THR A 116 -10.28 -0.89 -3.86
CA THR A 116 -11.50 -1.70 -3.76
C THR A 116 -11.87 -1.89 -2.29
N PRO A 117 -13.17 -1.93 -1.94
CA PRO A 117 -13.58 -2.20 -0.57
C PRO A 117 -13.00 -3.52 -0.06
N TRP A 118 -12.63 -3.53 1.21
CA TRP A 118 -12.07 -4.67 1.93
C TRP A 118 -12.57 -4.64 3.36
N ASN A 119 -12.94 -5.79 3.94
CA ASN A 119 -13.50 -5.82 5.29
C ASN A 119 -12.54 -6.48 6.28
N ALA A 120 -11.70 -5.67 6.93
CA ALA A 120 -10.70 -6.14 7.86
C ALA A 120 -11.32 -6.83 9.09
N SER A 121 -12.47 -6.33 9.59
CA SER A 121 -13.14 -6.97 10.73
C SER A 121 -13.79 -8.31 10.39
N LEU A 122 -14.29 -8.49 9.17
CA LEU A 122 -14.81 -9.77 8.71
C LEU A 122 -13.71 -10.84 8.66
N HIS A 123 -12.49 -10.40 8.36
CA HIS A 123 -11.29 -11.24 8.25
C HIS A 123 -10.36 -11.10 9.44
N SER A 124 -10.88 -10.68 10.59
CA SER A 124 -10.09 -10.56 11.81
C SER A 124 -9.50 -11.92 12.19
N THR A 125 -8.19 -11.95 12.45
CA THR A 125 -7.39 -13.14 12.72
C THR A 125 -7.22 -14.15 11.58
N ASP A 126 -7.80 -13.89 10.40
CA ASP A 126 -7.53 -14.68 9.21
C ASP A 126 -6.07 -14.48 8.75
N ASN A 127 -5.48 -15.53 8.19
CA ASN A 127 -4.18 -15.42 7.51
C ASN A 127 -4.44 -15.01 6.06
N VAL A 128 -4.14 -13.75 5.75
CA VAL A 128 -4.27 -13.17 4.41
C VAL A 128 -3.01 -13.49 3.62
N LEU A 129 -3.17 -14.14 2.46
CA LEU A 129 -2.11 -14.47 1.53
C LEU A 129 -2.12 -13.46 0.40
N VAL A 130 -1.02 -12.73 0.19
CA VAL A 130 -0.94 -11.65 -0.81
C VAL A 130 0.15 -11.95 -1.83
N SER A 131 -0.15 -11.67 -3.09
CA SER A 131 0.79 -11.64 -4.20
C SER A 131 0.73 -10.27 -4.87
N ILE A 132 1.86 -9.55 -4.89
CA ILE A 132 2.00 -8.29 -5.65
C ILE A 132 2.95 -8.55 -6.80
N SER A 133 2.50 -8.26 -8.01
CA SER A 133 3.29 -8.43 -9.23
C SER A 133 3.29 -7.16 -10.08
N TYR A 134 4.40 -6.93 -10.75
CA TYR A 134 4.55 -5.87 -11.73
C TYR A 134 4.98 -6.44 -13.08
N ASP A 135 4.16 -6.19 -14.10
CA ASP A 135 4.48 -6.47 -15.50
C ASP A 135 4.99 -5.17 -16.15
N SER A 136 6.30 -5.15 -16.43
CA SER A 136 7.03 -4.02 -17.00
C SER A 136 6.66 -3.73 -18.44
N LYS A 137 6.21 -4.73 -19.20
CA LYS A 137 5.77 -4.57 -20.60
C LYS A 137 4.37 -3.97 -20.62
N ALA A 138 3.48 -4.47 -19.78
CA ALA A 138 2.11 -3.96 -19.67
C ALA A 138 2.01 -2.70 -18.80
N LYS A 139 3.09 -2.31 -18.10
CA LYS A 139 3.14 -1.20 -17.14
C LYS A 139 2.04 -1.34 -16.10
N ASN A 140 1.95 -2.52 -15.49
CA ASN A 140 0.81 -2.89 -14.67
C ASN A 140 1.25 -3.45 -13.32
N LEU A 141 0.95 -2.71 -12.25
CA LEU A 141 1.06 -3.20 -10.88
C LEU A 141 -0.25 -3.88 -10.51
N LYS A 142 -0.18 -5.12 -10.03
CA LYS A 142 -1.32 -5.92 -9.62
C LYS A 142 -1.10 -6.47 -8.23
N VAL A 143 -2.12 -6.40 -7.40
CA VAL A 143 -2.21 -7.09 -6.12
C VAL A 143 -3.36 -8.10 -6.19
N ASP A 144 -3.09 -9.32 -5.76
CA ASP A 144 -4.07 -10.37 -5.53
C ASP A 144 -3.95 -10.78 -4.06
N TRP A 145 -5.07 -11.06 -3.40
CA TRP A 145 -5.07 -11.66 -2.08
C TRP A 145 -6.08 -12.80 -1.98
N SER A 146 -5.93 -13.58 -0.93
CA SER A 146 -6.82 -14.67 -0.56
C SER A 146 -6.67 -14.97 0.93
N TYR A 147 -7.48 -15.87 1.45
CA TYR A 147 -7.46 -16.25 2.86
C TYR A 147 -7.17 -17.75 2.96
N GLU A 148 -6.20 -18.13 3.80
CA GLU A 148 -5.76 -19.53 3.93
C GLU A 148 -6.90 -20.46 4.38
N LYS A 149 -7.74 -19.97 5.29
CA LYS A 149 -9.01 -20.62 5.63
C LYS A 149 -10.09 -19.96 4.79
N SER A 150 -10.89 -20.78 4.10
CA SER A 150 -12.18 -20.31 3.57
C SER A 150 -13.02 -19.91 4.77
N SER A 151 -13.02 -18.62 5.13
CA SER A 151 -14.11 -18.09 5.92
C SER A 151 -15.42 -18.42 5.18
N ALA A 152 -16.51 -18.61 5.93
CA ALA A 152 -17.83 -18.85 5.33
C ALA A 152 -18.28 -17.67 4.44
N TYR A 153 -17.56 -16.54 4.52
CA TYR A 153 -17.81 -15.30 3.83
C TYR A 153 -16.73 -15.07 2.78
N LYS A 154 -17.10 -15.15 1.51
CA LYS A 154 -16.19 -14.86 0.40
C LYS A 154 -16.34 -13.40 0.02
N GLU A 155 -15.25 -12.64 0.06
CA GLU A 155 -15.20 -11.36 -0.65
C GLU A 155 -15.40 -11.61 -2.14
N SER A 156 -16.20 -10.75 -2.78
CA SER A 156 -16.49 -10.85 -4.21
C SER A 156 -15.32 -10.42 -5.08
N VAL A 157 -14.39 -9.63 -4.53
CA VAL A 157 -13.22 -9.09 -5.21
C VAL A 157 -12.01 -9.25 -4.31
N THR A 158 -11.00 -9.97 -4.80
CA THR A 158 -9.74 -10.18 -4.07
C THR A 158 -8.52 -9.85 -4.95
N SER A 159 -8.68 -8.87 -5.83
CA SER A 159 -7.62 -8.39 -6.72
C SER A 159 -7.83 -6.93 -7.10
N LEU A 160 -6.74 -6.20 -7.31
CA LEU A 160 -6.73 -4.81 -7.74
C LEU A 160 -5.52 -4.58 -8.66
N SER A 161 -5.65 -3.71 -9.67
CA SER A 161 -4.54 -3.36 -10.54
C SER A 161 -4.53 -1.89 -10.93
N TYR A 162 -3.35 -1.39 -11.24
CA TYR A 162 -3.13 -0.01 -11.64
C TYR A 162 -2.08 0.07 -12.75
N LYS A 163 -2.39 0.84 -13.80
CA LYS A 163 -1.46 1.11 -14.90
C LYS A 163 -0.50 2.21 -14.49
N ILE A 164 0.78 1.87 -14.38
CA ILE A 164 1.84 2.77 -13.93
C ILE A 164 3.16 2.41 -14.59
N ASP A 165 3.87 3.43 -15.08
CA ASP A 165 5.27 3.28 -15.47
C ASP A 165 6.17 3.64 -14.30
N LEU A 166 6.66 2.63 -13.57
CA LEU A 166 7.46 2.84 -12.37
C LEU A 166 8.74 3.65 -12.63
N SER A 167 9.28 3.64 -13.86
CA SER A 167 10.46 4.46 -14.22
C SER A 167 10.19 5.97 -14.21
N LYS A 168 8.92 6.38 -14.31
CA LYS A 168 8.49 7.78 -14.24
C LYS A 168 8.24 8.27 -12.82
N VAL A 169 8.27 7.36 -11.84
CA VAL A 169 7.90 7.64 -10.45
C VAL A 169 9.08 7.39 -9.50
N LEU A 170 9.78 6.27 -9.67
CA LEU A 170 10.80 5.77 -8.76
C LEU A 170 12.21 5.89 -9.37
N PRO A 171 13.25 6.07 -8.55
CA PRO A 171 14.63 6.03 -9.03
C PRO A 171 15.04 4.62 -9.48
N GLN A 172 16.19 4.52 -10.17
CA GLN A 172 16.74 3.25 -10.66
C GLN A 172 16.97 2.21 -9.54
N TRP A 173 17.29 2.68 -8.33
CA TRP A 173 17.55 1.83 -7.16
C TRP A 173 16.54 2.12 -6.06
N VAL A 174 15.83 1.09 -5.63
CA VAL A 174 14.78 1.19 -4.62
C VAL A 174 15.08 0.35 -3.39
N THR A 175 14.41 0.69 -2.29
CA THR A 175 14.16 -0.20 -1.16
C THR A 175 12.71 -0.67 -1.26
N MET A 176 12.50 -1.96 -1.07
CA MET A 176 11.17 -2.55 -0.89
C MET A 176 11.02 -2.96 0.56
N GLY A 177 9.84 -2.72 1.15
CA GLY A 177 9.63 -3.02 2.56
C GLY A 177 8.16 -3.02 2.96
N PHE A 178 7.95 -3.22 4.25
CA PHE A 178 6.64 -3.12 4.88
C PHE A 178 6.65 -2.00 5.90
N SER A 179 5.54 -1.28 5.99
CA SER A 179 5.26 -0.36 7.09
C SER A 179 3.86 -0.63 7.60
N ALA A 180 3.61 -0.30 8.86
CA ALA A 180 2.29 -0.50 9.44
C ALA A 180 2.12 0.46 10.60
N ALA A 181 0.88 0.87 10.82
CA ALA A 181 0.51 1.63 11.99
C ALA A 181 -0.72 1.00 12.63
N THR A 182 -0.77 1.04 13.96
CA THR A 182 -1.90 0.54 14.72
C THR A 182 -2.49 1.65 15.59
N ALA A 183 -3.80 1.65 15.76
CA ALA A 183 -4.48 2.41 16.79
C ALA A 183 -4.26 1.67 18.12
N LEU A 184 -3.33 2.17 18.94
CA LEU A 184 -3.03 1.75 20.33
C LEU A 184 -3.07 0.23 20.60
N LYS A 185 -1.86 -0.38 20.50
CA LYS A 185 -1.42 -1.72 20.96
C LYS A 185 -1.99 -2.93 20.20
N LEU A 186 -1.14 -3.59 19.41
CA LEU A 186 -0.99 -5.06 19.35
C LEU A 186 0.23 -5.50 18.51
N LYS A 187 0.65 -6.75 18.71
CA LYS A 187 1.97 -7.32 18.38
C LYS A 187 1.99 -7.85 16.93
N GLN A 188 2.93 -7.40 16.10
CA GLN A 188 3.13 -7.95 14.76
C GLN A 188 4.09 -9.15 14.78
N ASN A 189 3.70 -10.24 14.11
CA ASN A 189 4.57 -11.37 13.82
C ASN A 189 4.74 -11.48 12.29
N PHE A 190 5.83 -10.95 11.75
CA PHE A 190 6.22 -11.25 10.37
C PHE A 190 6.93 -12.61 10.34
N ARG A 191 6.41 -13.56 9.56
CA ARG A 191 7.17 -14.76 9.17
C ARG A 191 7.68 -14.53 7.76
N LYS A 192 9.00 -14.43 7.60
CA LYS A 192 9.64 -14.61 6.29
C LYS A 192 9.63 -16.10 5.97
N ALA A 193 9.08 -16.45 4.81
CA ALA A 193 9.41 -17.70 4.14
C ALA A 193 10.75 -17.52 3.40
#